data_AF-A0A7S2X1J4-F1
#
_entry.id   AF-A0A7S2X1J4-F1
#
_cell.length_a   1.000
_cell.length_b   1.000
_cell.length_c   1.000
_cell.angle_alpha   90.00
_cell.angle_beta   90.00
_cell.angle_gamma   90.00
#
_symmetry.space_group_name_H-M   'P 1'
#
loop_
_entity.id
_entity.type
_entity.pdbx_description
1 polymer ?
#
loop_
_entity_poly.entity_id
_entity_poly.type
_entity_poly.pdbx_seq_one_letter_code
_entity_poly.pdbx_strand_id
1 'polypeptide(L)'
;GNSCHTTTLEFHNDRVKAVEVEPCNPNNFWSGSEDGTVLQFDCRCLQEPAHLVTCRAHGAPRPVEVKFVSINPVRPYQLATACGDEYVRVYDRRMLSRSDRDDPLMKLTPPHLAVNGSERKRLTHTTCVSFGSTGRRLV
;
A
#
# COMPACT_ATOMS: atom_id res chain seq x y z
N GLY A 1 -32.42 18.11 8.43
CA GLY A 1 -30.98 18.37 8.61
C GLY A 1 -30.26 17.06 8.48
N ASN A 2 -29.24 16.98 7.64
CA ASN A 2 -28.48 15.73 7.46
C ASN A 2 -27.62 15.52 8.71
N SER A 3 -27.93 14.50 9.50
CA SER A 3 -27.07 14.04 10.58
C SER A 3 -25.80 13.44 9.95
N CYS A 4 -24.64 13.91 10.40
CA CYS A 4 -23.37 13.25 10.10
C CYS A 4 -23.10 12.23 11.20
N HIS A 5 -22.77 11.00 10.80
CA HIS A 5 -22.37 9.94 11.72
C HIS A 5 -20.87 9.75 11.60
N THR A 6 -20.17 9.72 12.73
CA THR A 6 -18.71 9.52 12.79
C THR A 6 -18.43 8.17 13.44
N THR A 7 -17.53 7.40 12.83
CA THR A 7 -17.08 6.10 13.35
C THR A 7 -15.56 6.09 13.40
N THR A 8 -15.00 5.60 14.51
CA THR A 8 -13.55 5.42 14.69
C THR A 8 -13.18 3.98 14.37
N LEU A 9 -12.08 3.77 13.64
CA LEU A 9 -11.57 2.46 13.24
C LEU A 9 -10.14 2.30 13.75
N GLU A 10 -9.89 1.30 14.59
CA GLU A 10 -8.61 1.07 15.27
C GLU A 10 -8.04 -0.30 14.91
N PHE A 11 -7.55 -0.45 13.67
CA PHE A 11 -7.03 -1.72 13.15
C PHE A 11 -5.54 -1.71 12.81
N HIS A 12 -4.91 -0.53 12.89
CA HIS A 12 -3.47 -0.36 12.71
C HIS A 12 -2.78 -0.19 14.06
N ASN A 13 -1.53 -0.65 14.16
CA ASN A 13 -0.71 -0.53 15.37
C ASN A 13 0.21 0.71 15.35
N ASP A 14 0.15 1.51 14.29
CA ASP A 14 0.92 2.73 14.12
C ASP A 14 0.13 3.74 13.24
N ARG A 15 0.74 4.90 12.96
CA ARG A 15 0.15 6.01 12.21
C ARG A 15 -0.24 5.59 10.80
N VAL A 16 -1.51 5.77 10.48
CA VAL A 16 -2.04 5.71 9.11
C VAL A 16 -1.50 6.90 8.31
N LYS A 17 -0.98 6.65 7.11
CA LYS A 17 -0.39 7.67 6.22
C LYS A 17 -1.17 7.90 4.94
N ALA A 18 -1.97 6.94 4.54
CA ALA A 18 -2.78 7.04 3.33
C ALA A 18 -4.12 6.35 3.52
N VAL A 19 -5.15 6.92 2.89
CA VAL A 19 -6.48 6.35 2.75
C VAL A 19 -6.93 6.61 1.31
N GLU A 20 -7.27 5.55 0.56
CA GLU A 20 -7.67 5.63 -0.84
C GLU A 20 -9.01 4.90 -1.05
N VAL A 21 -9.95 5.52 -1.76
CA VAL A 21 -11.27 4.94 -2.05
C VAL A 21 -11.22 4.17 -3.37
N GLU A 22 -11.89 3.01 -3.46
CA GLU A 22 -11.95 2.24 -4.71
C GLU A 22 -12.57 3.11 -5.82
N PRO A 23 -11.90 3.23 -6.98
CA PRO A 23 -12.52 3.80 -8.16
C PRO A 23 -13.82 3.07 -8.50
N CYS A 24 -14.89 3.84 -8.70
CA CYS A 24 -16.24 3.33 -9.04
C CYS A 24 -16.92 2.45 -7.98
N ASN A 25 -16.35 2.29 -6.78
CA ASN A 25 -17.00 1.59 -5.67
C ASN A 25 -16.68 2.30 -4.34
N PRO A 26 -17.44 3.36 -3.99
CA PRO A 26 -17.17 4.18 -2.81
C PRO A 26 -17.40 3.46 -1.49
N ASN A 27 -17.94 2.24 -1.51
CA ASN A 27 -18.10 1.42 -0.31
C ASN A 27 -16.77 0.80 0.13
N ASN A 28 -15.77 0.71 -0.73
CA ASN A 28 -14.48 0.15 -0.36
C ASN A 28 -13.42 1.22 -0.29
N PHE A 29 -12.55 1.15 0.73
CA PHE A 29 -11.35 1.96 0.82
C PHE A 29 -10.18 1.19 1.43
N TRP A 30 -8.96 1.68 1.19
CA TRP A 30 -7.71 1.07 1.61
C TRP A 30 -7.00 2.04 2.52
N SER A 31 -6.35 1.54 3.57
CA SER A 31 -5.44 2.32 4.40
C SER A 31 -4.04 1.72 4.38
N GLY A 32 -3.02 2.58 4.42
CA GLY A 32 -1.62 2.19 4.59
C GLY A 32 -1.03 2.84 5.84
N SER A 33 -0.25 2.07 6.60
CA SER A 33 0.28 2.48 7.91
C SER A 33 1.78 2.25 8.08
N GLU A 34 2.38 3.00 9.01
CA GLU A 34 3.76 2.79 9.44
C GLU A 34 3.97 1.43 10.13
N ASP A 35 2.92 0.72 10.54
CA ASP A 35 3.03 -0.68 10.99
C ASP A 35 3.42 -1.65 9.85
N GLY A 36 3.48 -1.14 8.61
CA GLY A 36 3.91 -1.84 7.43
C GLY A 36 2.79 -2.59 6.71
N THR A 37 1.54 -2.40 7.12
CA THR A 37 0.39 -3.10 6.54
C THR A 37 -0.47 -2.21 5.65
N VAL A 38 -1.16 -2.85 4.70
CA VAL A 38 -2.27 -2.28 3.94
C VAL A 38 -3.53 -3.08 4.25
N LEU A 39 -4.56 -2.39 4.71
CA LEU A 39 -5.87 -2.97 5.01
C LEU A 39 -6.91 -2.49 4.00
N GLN A 40 -7.88 -3.35 3.70
CA GLN A 40 -9.07 -3.00 2.94
C GLN A 40 -10.28 -2.99 3.86
N PHE A 41 -11.08 -1.93 3.77
CA PHE A 41 -12.33 -1.75 4.48
C PHE A 41 -13.50 -1.76 3.51
N ASP A 42 -14.63 -2.28 3.97
CA ASP A 42 -15.93 -2.12 3.33
C ASP A 42 -16.84 -1.35 4.31
N CYS A 43 -17.31 -0.18 3.89
CA CYS A 43 -18.19 0.73 4.64
C CYS A 43 -19.48 0.05 5.12
N ARG A 44 -19.88 -1.06 4.49
CA ARG A 44 -21.07 -1.83 4.87
C ARG A 44 -20.79 -2.81 6.01
N CYS A 45 -19.53 -3.14 6.28
CA CYS A 45 -19.11 -4.08 7.32
C CYS A 45 -17.74 -3.70 7.93
N LEU A 46 -17.65 -2.49 8.49
CA LEU A 46 -16.40 -1.88 9.00
C LEU A 46 -15.70 -2.64 10.14
N GLN A 47 -16.34 -3.66 10.72
CA GLN A 47 -15.82 -4.39 11.88
C GLN A 47 -14.74 -5.43 11.53
N GLU A 48 -14.65 -5.83 10.26
CA GLU A 48 -13.76 -6.90 9.81
C GLU A 48 -12.99 -6.49 8.54
N PRO A 49 -12.00 -5.57 8.65
CA PRO A 49 -11.18 -5.23 7.50
C PRO A 49 -10.32 -6.41 7.06
N ALA A 50 -10.11 -6.52 5.74
CA ALA A 50 -9.23 -7.52 5.17
C ALA A 50 -7.78 -7.03 5.22
N HIS A 51 -6.89 -7.81 5.82
CA HIS A 51 -5.46 -7.61 5.68
C HIS A 51 -5.01 -8.01 4.28
N LEU A 52 -4.51 -7.06 3.49
CA LEU A 52 -4.10 -7.32 2.12
C LEU A 52 -2.60 -7.57 1.99
N VAL A 53 -1.78 -6.68 2.53
CA VAL A 53 -0.33 -6.70 2.30
C VAL A 53 0.40 -6.38 3.59
N THR A 54 1.40 -7.19 3.94
CA THR A 54 2.53 -6.77 4.79
C THR A 54 3.73 -6.40 3.92
N CYS A 55 4.07 -5.12 3.84
CA CYS A 55 5.21 -4.64 3.06
C CYS A 55 6.52 -5.05 3.74
N ARG A 56 7.38 -5.79 3.03
CA ARG A 56 8.69 -6.23 3.54
C ARG A 56 9.83 -5.81 2.63
N ALA A 57 10.90 -5.30 3.25
CA ALA A 57 12.19 -5.18 2.59
C ALA A 57 12.86 -6.57 2.50
N HIS A 58 13.65 -6.81 1.46
CA HIS A 58 14.29 -8.10 1.25
C HIS A 58 15.26 -8.40 2.40
N GLY A 59 15.12 -9.58 3.03
CA GLY A 59 15.96 -10.00 4.15
C GLY A 59 15.75 -9.20 5.44
N ALA A 60 14.75 -8.31 5.51
CA ALA A 60 14.44 -7.57 6.72
C ALA A 60 13.61 -8.41 7.69
N PRO A 61 13.93 -8.40 8.99
CA PRO A 61 13.18 -9.16 10.01
C PRO A 61 11.83 -8.51 10.36
N ARG A 62 11.62 -7.25 9.99
CA ARG A 62 10.41 -6.47 10.28
C ARG A 62 9.81 -5.91 8.99
N PRO A 63 8.48 -5.66 8.97
CA PRO A 63 7.85 -4.90 7.90
C PRO A 63 8.51 -3.54 7.69
N VAL A 64 8.43 -3.03 6.47
CA VAL A 64 8.82 -1.66 6.15
C VAL A 64 7.58 -0.77 6.20
N GLU A 65 7.72 0.39 6.84
CA GLU A 65 6.65 1.38 7.00
C GLU A 65 6.01 1.73 5.65
N VAL A 66 4.68 1.68 5.56
CA VAL A 66 3.95 2.16 4.38
C VAL A 66 3.77 3.68 4.52
N LYS A 67 4.19 4.41 3.49
CA LYS A 67 4.08 5.87 3.42
C LYS A 67 2.93 6.32 2.54
N PHE A 68 2.60 5.53 1.52
CA PHE A 68 1.47 5.80 0.65
C PHE A 68 0.95 4.52 -0.01
N VAL A 69 -0.34 4.50 -0.34
CA VAL A 69 -0.98 3.48 -1.17
C VAL A 69 -1.68 4.18 -2.32
N SER A 70 -1.65 3.59 -3.52
CA SER A 70 -2.41 4.07 -4.67
C SER A 70 -3.14 2.91 -5.33
N ILE A 71 -4.41 3.12 -5.68
CA ILE A 71 -5.25 2.15 -6.38
C ILE A 71 -5.22 2.48 -7.86
N ASN A 72 -5.03 1.48 -8.72
CA ASN A 72 -5.06 1.70 -10.15
C ASN A 72 -6.49 2.09 -10.59
N PRO A 73 -6.69 3.29 -11.20
CA PRO A 73 -8.01 3.80 -11.55
C PRO A 73 -8.72 2.97 -12.62
N VAL A 74 -7.97 2.24 -13.44
CA VAL A 74 -8.49 1.39 -14.52
C VAL A 74 -8.59 -0.07 -14.11
N ARG A 75 -7.77 -0.50 -13.14
CA ARG A 75 -7.68 -1.90 -12.68
C ARG A 75 -7.64 -1.95 -11.15
N PRO A 76 -8.75 -1.75 -10.42
CA PRO A 76 -8.75 -1.60 -8.96
C PRO A 76 -8.18 -2.79 -8.16
N TYR A 77 -7.99 -3.95 -8.81
CA TYR A 77 -7.27 -5.08 -8.23
C TYR A 77 -5.75 -4.88 -8.15
N GLN A 78 -5.19 -3.86 -8.83
CA GLN A 78 -3.78 -3.48 -8.74
C GLN A 78 -3.58 -2.33 -7.76
N LEU A 79 -2.63 -2.52 -6.85
CA LEU A 79 -2.26 -1.57 -5.81
C LEU A 79 -0.77 -1.25 -5.93
N ALA A 80 -0.38 -0.02 -5.67
CA ALA A 80 1.01 0.38 -5.54
C ALA A 80 1.26 0.93 -4.14
N THR A 81 2.37 0.55 -3.52
CA THR A 81 2.79 1.11 -2.23
C THR A 81 4.14 1.80 -2.35
N ALA A 82 4.23 2.94 -1.69
CA ALA A 82 5.47 3.63 -1.37
C ALA A 82 5.80 3.33 0.09
N CYS A 83 7.05 2.95 0.36
CA CYS A 83 7.49 2.50 1.68
C CYS A 83 8.70 3.31 2.17
N GLY A 84 9.10 3.07 3.42
CA GLY A 84 10.35 3.56 4.02
C GLY A 84 11.64 3.00 3.39
N ASP A 85 11.63 2.70 2.09
CA ASP A 85 12.78 2.30 1.28
C ASP A 85 12.65 2.85 -0.15
N GLU A 86 13.66 2.58 -0.98
CA GLU A 86 13.80 3.12 -2.33
C GLU A 86 12.87 2.47 -3.37
N TYR A 87 12.01 1.54 -2.96
CA TYR A 87 11.16 0.77 -3.88
C TYR A 87 9.70 1.20 -3.80
N VAL A 88 9.11 1.38 -4.98
CA VAL A 88 7.68 1.24 -5.18
C VAL A 88 7.36 -0.23 -5.43
N ARG A 89 6.36 -0.76 -4.73
CA ARG A 89 5.91 -2.15 -4.89
C ARG A 89 4.53 -2.15 -5.52
N VAL A 90 4.30 -2.98 -6.53
CA VAL A 90 2.97 -3.15 -7.13
C VAL A 90 2.47 -4.55 -6.85
N TYR A 91 1.22 -4.65 -6.43
CA TYR A 91 0.55 -5.88 -6.04
C TYR A 91 -0.67 -6.11 -6.91
N ASP A 92 -1.03 -7.38 -7.11
CA ASP A 92 -2.36 -7.77 -7.57
C ASP A 92 -3.08 -8.46 -6.41
N ARG A 93 -4.14 -7.83 -5.89
CA ARG A 93 -4.82 -8.31 -4.67
C ARG A 93 -5.41 -9.70 -4.81
N ARG A 94 -5.70 -10.13 -6.04
CA ARG A 94 -6.24 -11.47 -6.34
C ARG A 94 -5.18 -12.57 -6.20
N MET A 95 -3.91 -12.18 -6.12
CA MET A 95 -2.78 -13.10 -5.96
C MET A 95 -2.28 -13.17 -4.51
N LEU A 96 -2.65 -12.22 -3.65
CA LEU A 96 -2.16 -12.12 -2.27
C LEU A 96 -2.61 -13.31 -1.41
N SER A 97 -3.86 -13.76 -1.56
CA SER A 97 -4.38 -14.93 -0.83
C SER A 97 -3.71 -16.26 -1.20
N ARG A 98 -2.81 -16.27 -2.20
CA ARG A 98 -2.14 -17.47 -2.73
C ARG A 98 -0.66 -17.52 -2.38
N SER A 99 -0.11 -16.48 -1.76
CA SER A 99 1.31 -16.41 -1.43
C SER A 99 1.50 -16.34 0.08
N ASP A 100 2.43 -17.14 0.62
CA ASP A 100 2.78 -17.09 2.04
C ASP A 100 3.55 -15.82 2.44
N ARG A 101 3.89 -14.94 1.47
CA ARG A 101 4.86 -13.84 1.66
C ARG A 101 4.42 -12.47 1.18
N ASP A 102 3.17 -12.28 0.76
CA ASP A 102 2.67 -11.04 0.16
C ASP A 102 3.66 -10.46 -0.87
N ASP A 103 4.12 -11.30 -1.81
CA ASP A 103 5.16 -10.89 -2.75
C ASP A 103 4.58 -9.93 -3.80
N PRO A 104 5.25 -8.79 -4.08
CA PRO A 104 4.78 -7.87 -5.11
C PRO A 104 5.00 -8.44 -6.50
N LEU A 105 4.08 -8.12 -7.42
CA LEU A 105 4.20 -8.41 -8.84
C LEU A 105 5.43 -7.73 -9.46
N MET A 106 5.76 -6.52 -8.99
CA MET A 106 6.95 -5.79 -9.41
C MET A 106 7.46 -4.89 -8.30
N LYS A 107 8.78 -4.71 -8.27
CA LYS A 107 9.48 -3.68 -7.48
C LYS A 107 10.14 -2.72 -8.45
N LEU A 108 9.83 -1.45 -8.32
CA LEU A 108 10.35 -0.38 -9.17
C LEU A 108 11.20 0.54 -8.31
N THR A 109 12.38 0.87 -8.80
CA THR A 109 13.24 1.89 -8.20
C THR A 109 14.04 2.55 -9.33
N PRO A 110 14.36 3.85 -9.26
CA PRO A 110 15.26 4.48 -10.20
C PRO A 110 16.59 3.72 -10.29
N PRO A 111 17.19 3.52 -11.49
CA PRO A 111 18.41 2.71 -11.64
C PRO A 111 19.59 3.18 -10.78
N HIS A 112 19.67 4.49 -10.49
CA HIS A 112 20.72 5.07 -9.65
C HIS A 112 20.46 4.93 -8.13
N LEU A 113 19.29 4.41 -7.74
CA LEU A 113 18.94 4.00 -6.37
C LEU A 113 18.93 2.48 -6.21
N ALA A 114 18.87 1.72 -7.32
CA ALA A 114 19.05 0.27 -7.34
C ALA A 114 20.49 -0.10 -6.96
N VAL A 115 20.84 -0.02 -5.67
CA VAL A 115 22.18 -0.36 -5.20
C VAL A 115 22.28 -1.89 -5.07
N ASN A 116 22.94 -2.52 -6.04
CA ASN A 116 23.35 -3.92 -5.97
C ASN A 116 24.59 -4.05 -5.08
N GLY A 117 24.38 -4.20 -3.77
CA GLY A 117 25.44 -4.56 -2.82
C GLY A 117 26.44 -3.44 -2.49
N SER A 118 26.95 -3.49 -1.26
CA SER A 118 27.98 -2.63 -0.64
C SER A 118 27.56 -1.23 -0.11
N GLU A 119 27.35 -1.23 1.22
CA GLU A 119 27.87 -0.28 2.22
C GLU A 119 27.37 1.16 2.36
N ARG A 120 26.39 1.63 1.59
CA ARG A 120 25.59 2.79 2.03
C ARG A 120 24.11 2.52 1.82
N LYS A 121 23.44 2.10 2.90
CA LYS A 121 21.98 2.10 3.01
C LYS A 121 21.54 3.55 2.83
N ARG A 122 21.29 3.99 1.59
CA ARG A 122 20.76 5.33 1.34
C ARG A 122 19.42 5.35 2.07
N LEU A 123 19.28 6.27 3.02
CA LEU A 123 18.05 6.54 3.78
C LEU A 123 17.03 7.24 2.87
N THR A 124 16.83 6.71 1.66
CA THR A 124 15.89 7.24 0.68
C THR A 124 14.59 6.52 0.85
N HIS A 125 13.56 7.27 1.23
CA HIS A 125 12.22 6.76 1.36
C HIS A 125 11.41 7.18 0.14
N THR A 126 10.68 6.24 -0.44
CA THR A 126 9.60 6.58 -1.34
C THR A 126 8.44 7.08 -0.48
N THR A 127 8.16 8.37 -0.53
CA THR A 127 7.14 8.99 0.34
C THR A 127 5.74 8.95 -0.23
N CYS A 128 5.63 8.94 -1.57
CA CYS A 128 4.37 8.92 -2.29
C CYS A 128 4.48 8.09 -3.56
N VAL A 129 3.33 7.65 -4.06
CA VAL A 129 3.18 6.99 -5.36
C VAL A 129 1.77 7.25 -5.86
N SER A 130 1.59 7.43 -7.17
CA SER A 130 0.25 7.50 -7.76
C SER A 130 0.20 6.81 -9.11
N PHE A 131 -0.87 6.05 -9.36
CA PHE A 131 -1.18 5.60 -10.72
C PHE A 131 -1.63 6.79 -11.58
N GLY A 132 -1.06 6.90 -12.78
CA GLY A 132 -1.60 7.83 -13.78
C GLY A 132 -3.03 7.46 -14.18
N SER A 133 -3.76 8.41 -14.78
CA SER A 133 -5.18 8.24 -15.17
C SER A 133 -5.47 7.02 -16.06
N THR A 134 -4.50 6.57 -16.86
CA THR A 134 -4.63 5.38 -17.72
C THR A 134 -4.26 4.07 -17.02
N GLY A 135 -3.77 4.13 -15.78
CA GLY A 135 -3.34 2.96 -15.01
C GLY A 135 -2.08 2.26 -15.53
N ARG A 136 -1.36 2.85 -16.49
CA ARG A 136 -0.19 2.24 -17.16
C ARG A 136 1.16 2.75 -16.66
N ARG A 137 1.15 3.80 -15.84
CA ARG A 137 2.36 4.43 -15.29
C ARG A 137 2.17 4.75 -13.82
N LEU A 138 3.28 4.80 -13.11
CA LEU A 138 3.37 5.28 -11.74
C LEU A 138 4.17 6.57 -11.75
N VAL A 139 3.77 7.51 -10.90
CA VAL A 139 4.44 8.79 -10.64
C VAL A 139 4.68 8.98 -9.15
#